data_AF-A0A9X2JJ14-F1
#
_entry.id   AF-A0A9X2JJ14-F1
#
_cell.length_a   1.000
_cell.length_b   1.000
_cell.length_c   1.000
_cell.angle_alpha   90.00
_cell.angle_beta   90.00
_cell.angle_gamma   90.00
#
_symmetry.space_group_name_H-M   'P 1'
#
loop_
_entity.id
_entity.type
_entity.pdbx_description
1 polymer ?
#
loop_
_entity_poly.entity_id
_entity_poly.type
_entity_poly.pdbx_seq_one_letter_code
_entity_poly.pdbx_strand_id
1 'polypeptide(L)'
;MNNAPKTSTKPKSSGHLVRNLLELGELQIMLLRADAAAAGKSTRVAALLVAVAICLLLAAAPVLLLSAAAWLESSQELSRSASLALTGGGAVVLAAVLLVAARSSINRGLSMLSQTVDELVQNIECLKRGLADPHDEATPQGPGDHD
;
A
#
# COMPACT_ATOMS: atom_id res chain seq x y z
N MET A 1 7.42 55.04 47.05
CA MET A 1 8.29 53.88 47.37
C MET A 1 7.50 52.60 47.21
N ASN A 2 8.16 51.57 46.65
CA ASN A 2 7.87 50.13 46.63
C ASN A 2 6.79 49.64 45.64
N ASN A 3 7.14 49.03 44.48
CA ASN A 3 7.78 47.70 44.20
C ASN A 3 6.96 46.54 44.80
N ALA A 4 6.58 45.43 44.16
CA ALA A 4 6.77 44.79 42.84
C ALA A 4 5.80 43.55 42.86
N PRO A 5 6.03 42.42 42.15
CA PRO A 5 6.12 42.16 40.71
C PRO A 5 4.97 41.27 40.18
N LYS A 6 4.75 41.30 38.85
CA LYS A 6 3.89 40.34 38.14
C LYS A 6 4.59 38.98 38.03
N THR A 7 4.02 37.92 38.60
CA THR A 7 4.49 36.54 38.39
C THR A 7 3.63 35.86 37.34
N SER A 8 4.08 35.90 36.09
CA SER A 8 3.58 35.06 34.99
C SER A 8 4.11 33.63 35.16
N THR A 9 3.29 32.72 35.68
CA THR A 9 3.58 31.28 35.69
C THR A 9 3.41 30.71 34.27
N LYS A 10 4.53 30.53 33.55
CA LYS A 10 4.56 29.78 32.28
C LYS A 10 4.19 28.31 32.52
N PRO A 11 3.16 27.75 31.86
CA PRO A 11 2.93 26.31 31.88
C PRO A 11 3.98 25.59 31.00
N LYS A 12 4.79 24.72 31.60
CA LYS A 12 5.75 23.82 30.90
C LYS A 12 5.06 22.54 30.39
N SER A 13 3.93 22.64 29.70
CA SER A 13 3.10 21.47 29.34
C SER A 13 3.38 20.91 27.94
N SER A 14 3.83 21.74 27.00
CA SER A 14 3.92 21.37 25.58
C SER A 14 4.97 20.29 25.30
N GLY A 15 6.09 20.28 26.03
CA GLY A 15 7.17 19.29 25.83
C GLY A 15 6.79 17.85 26.20
N HIS A 16 5.79 17.66 27.06
CA HIS A 16 5.37 16.32 27.51
C HIS A 16 4.44 15.64 26.49
N LEU A 17 3.52 16.40 25.87
CA LEU A 17 2.64 15.87 24.82
C LEU A 17 3.43 15.46 23.58
N VAL A 18 4.37 16.31 23.18
CA VAL A 18 5.29 16.06 22.06
C VAL A 18 6.06 14.75 22.23
N ARG A 19 6.56 14.52 23.45
CA ARG A 19 7.32 13.32 23.78
C ARG A 19 6.43 12.08 23.73
N ASN A 20 5.22 12.15 24.28
CA ASN A 20 4.27 11.03 24.24
C ASN A 20 3.81 10.68 22.82
N LEU A 21 3.61 11.66 21.94
CA LEU A 21 3.21 11.42 20.54
C LEU A 21 4.36 10.83 19.71
N LEU A 22 5.59 11.29 19.95
CA LEU A 22 6.78 10.70 19.34
C LEU A 22 6.98 9.26 19.82
N GLU A 23 6.79 9.01 21.11
CA GLU A 23 6.89 7.69 21.73
C GLU A 23 5.79 6.73 21.23
N LEU A 24 4.57 7.23 20.96
CA LEU A 24 3.50 6.47 20.31
C LEU A 24 3.83 6.13 18.84
N GLY A 25 4.39 7.08 18.09
CA GLY A 25 4.84 6.86 16.71
C GLY A 25 6.00 5.86 16.63
N GLU A 26 6.92 5.91 17.60
CA GLU A 26 8.04 4.98 17.70
C GLU A 26 7.57 3.57 18.05
N LEU A 27 6.54 3.45 18.91
CA LEU A 27 5.85 2.18 19.17
C LEU A 27 5.15 1.62 17.93
N GLN A 28 4.46 2.45 17.14
CA GLN A 28 3.80 2.01 15.90
C GLN A 28 4.82 1.59 14.83
N ILE A 29 5.97 2.26 14.75
CA ILE A 29 7.08 1.85 13.90
C ILE A 29 7.69 0.53 14.39
N MET A 30 7.80 0.32 15.70
CA MET A 30 8.24 -0.97 16.26
C MET A 30 7.26 -2.10 15.97
N LEU A 31 5.95 -1.86 16.08
CA LEU A 31 4.93 -2.84 15.68
C LEU A 31 5.00 -3.12 14.18
N LEU A 32 5.09 -2.09 13.34
CA LEU A 32 5.22 -2.24 11.89
C LEU A 32 6.48 -3.02 11.50
N ARG A 33 7.61 -2.81 12.20
CA ARG A 33 8.84 -3.60 11.98
C ARG A 33 8.70 -5.04 12.46
N ALA A 34 8.04 -5.28 13.58
CA ALA A 34 7.77 -6.62 14.08
C ALA A 34 6.83 -7.39 13.13
N ASP A 35 5.77 -6.74 12.65
CA ASP A 35 4.84 -7.28 11.66
C ASP A 35 5.53 -7.49 10.31
N ALA A 36 6.38 -6.57 9.86
CA ALA A 36 7.18 -6.75 8.65
C ALA A 36 8.19 -7.89 8.77
N ALA A 37 8.80 -8.11 9.95
CA ALA A 37 9.71 -9.21 10.20
C ALA A 37 8.98 -10.57 10.27
N ALA A 38 7.81 -10.60 10.91
CA ALA A 38 6.93 -11.77 10.95
C ALA A 38 6.39 -12.12 9.55
N ALA A 39 5.95 -11.10 8.80
CA ALA A 39 5.54 -11.23 7.41
C ALA A 39 6.70 -11.65 6.50
N GLY A 40 7.94 -11.21 6.79
CA GLY A 40 9.14 -11.48 6.00
C GLY A 40 9.49 -12.96 5.84
N LYS A 41 9.28 -13.79 6.88
CA LYS A 41 9.50 -15.25 6.78
C LYS A 41 8.43 -15.94 5.95
N SER A 42 7.17 -15.56 6.14
CA SER A 42 6.03 -16.11 5.37
C SER A 42 6.08 -15.69 3.90
N THR A 43 6.45 -14.44 3.63
CA THR A 43 6.58 -13.89 2.27
C THR A 43 7.68 -14.55 1.45
N ARG A 44 8.78 -15.02 2.05
CA ARG A 44 9.82 -15.76 1.30
C ARG A 44 9.30 -17.10 0.77
N VAL A 45 8.60 -17.87 1.59
CA VAL A 45 8.02 -19.16 1.16
C VAL A 45 6.93 -18.91 0.13
N ALA A 46 6.06 -17.93 0.36
CA ALA A 46 5.04 -17.53 -0.62
C ALA A 46 5.66 -17.07 -1.94
N ALA A 47 6.72 -16.26 -1.92
CA ALA A 47 7.41 -15.81 -3.13
C ALA A 47 8.06 -16.96 -3.91
N LEU A 48 8.69 -17.92 -3.21
CA LEU A 48 9.23 -19.12 -3.83
C LEU A 48 8.13 -19.99 -4.45
N LEU A 49 7.01 -20.20 -3.75
CA LEU A 49 5.86 -20.94 -4.28
C LEU A 49 5.27 -20.26 -5.51
N VAL A 50 5.12 -18.94 -5.50
CA VAL A 50 4.66 -18.16 -6.66
C VAL A 50 5.64 -18.29 -7.82
N ALA A 51 6.95 -18.20 -7.58
CA ALA A 51 7.97 -18.38 -8.62
C ALA A 51 7.90 -19.78 -9.24
N VAL A 52 7.80 -20.83 -8.43
CA VAL A 52 7.65 -22.22 -8.90
C VAL A 52 6.35 -22.38 -9.70
N ALA A 53 5.23 -21.84 -9.22
CA ALA A 53 3.95 -21.89 -9.91
C ALA A 53 4.02 -21.18 -11.28
N ILE A 54 4.66 -20.01 -11.37
CA ILE A 54 4.87 -19.29 -12.64
C ILE A 54 5.71 -20.14 -13.59
N CYS A 55 6.83 -20.73 -13.13
CA CYS A 55 7.65 -21.59 -13.95
C CYS A 55 6.88 -22.81 -14.48
N LEU A 56 6.08 -23.46 -13.63
CA LEU A 56 5.24 -24.59 -14.03
C LEU A 56 4.17 -24.18 -15.05
N LEU A 57 3.52 -23.04 -14.86
CA LEU A 57 2.54 -22.51 -15.81
C LEU A 57 3.17 -22.20 -17.17
N LEU A 58 4.35 -21.57 -17.18
CA LEU A 58 5.08 -21.27 -18.42
C LEU A 58 5.53 -22.55 -19.14
N ALA A 59 5.90 -23.60 -18.40
CA ALA A 59 6.27 -24.89 -18.98
C ALA A 59 5.05 -25.68 -19.50
N ALA A 60 3.92 -25.62 -18.80
CA ALA A 60 2.70 -26.33 -19.17
C ALA A 60 1.96 -25.65 -20.35
N ALA A 61 2.06 -24.32 -20.48
CA ALA A 61 1.41 -23.56 -21.55
C ALA A 61 1.66 -24.11 -22.97
N PRO A 62 2.91 -24.32 -23.43
CA PRO A 62 3.16 -24.85 -24.78
C PRO A 62 2.64 -26.28 -24.96
N VAL A 63 2.69 -27.11 -23.91
CA VAL A 63 2.17 -28.49 -23.97
C VAL A 63 0.65 -28.46 -24.14
N LEU A 64 -0.07 -27.65 -23.36
CA LEU A 64 -1.52 -27.50 -23.47
C LEU A 64 -1.93 -26.91 -24.82
N LEU A 65 -1.21 -25.92 -25.32
CA LEU A 65 -1.42 -25.35 -26.65
C LEU A 65 -1.26 -26.40 -27.76
N LEU A 66 -0.23 -27.23 -27.67
CA LEU A 66 0.02 -28.28 -28.65
C LEU A 66 -1.06 -29.37 -28.58
N SER A 67 -1.45 -29.78 -27.38
CA SER A 67 -2.57 -30.72 -27.18
C SER A 67 -3.89 -30.17 -27.71
N ALA A 68 -4.19 -28.88 -27.48
CA ALA A 68 -5.38 -28.23 -28.00
C ALA A 68 -5.36 -28.13 -29.53
N ALA A 69 -4.20 -27.82 -30.13
CA ALA A 69 -4.06 -27.81 -31.60
C ALA A 69 -4.25 -29.21 -32.20
N ALA A 70 -3.69 -30.26 -31.57
CA ALA A 70 -3.87 -31.64 -32.01
C ALA A 70 -5.33 -32.10 -31.90
N TRP A 71 -6.03 -31.69 -30.83
CA TRP A 71 -7.46 -31.96 -30.66
C TRP A 71 -8.31 -31.24 -31.71
N LEU A 72 -7.96 -30.00 -32.06
CA LEU A 72 -8.66 -29.23 -33.09
C LEU A 72 -8.44 -29.81 -34.49
N GLU A 73 -7.21 -30.27 -34.77
CA GLU A 73 -6.86 -31.00 -36.01
C GLU A 73 -7.72 -32.26 -36.18
N SER A 74 -7.86 -33.08 -35.13
CA SER A 74 -8.63 -34.32 -35.21
C SER A 74 -10.14 -34.11 -35.23
N SER A 75 -10.64 -33.06 -34.58
CA SER A 75 -12.09 -32.83 -34.45
C SER A 75 -12.72 -32.11 -35.64
N GLN A 76 -11.95 -31.30 -36.37
CA GLN A 76 -12.46 -30.49 -37.49
C GLN A 76 -11.83 -30.83 -38.84
N GLU A 77 -11.05 -31.92 -38.93
CA GLU A 77 -10.31 -32.34 -40.14
C GLU A 77 -9.48 -31.20 -40.76
N LEU A 78 -9.01 -30.27 -39.91
CA LEU A 78 -8.22 -29.12 -40.32
C LEU A 78 -6.79 -29.54 -40.64
N SER A 79 -6.11 -28.78 -41.49
CA SER A 79 -4.68 -28.97 -41.67
C SER A 79 -3.93 -28.65 -40.37
N ARG A 80 -2.84 -29.39 -40.11
CA ARG A 80 -1.98 -29.15 -38.93
C ARG A 80 -1.54 -27.69 -38.77
N SER A 81 -1.23 -27.02 -39.89
CA SER A 81 -0.84 -25.61 -39.88
C SER A 81 -1.99 -24.69 -39.48
N ALA A 82 -3.21 -24.95 -39.97
CA ALA A 82 -4.39 -24.18 -39.59
C ALA A 82 -4.74 -24.35 -38.10
N SER A 83 -4.69 -25.57 -37.57
CA SER A 83 -4.96 -25.83 -36.16
C SER A 83 -3.95 -25.18 -35.21
N LEU A 84 -2.66 -25.22 -35.55
CA LEU A 84 -1.62 -24.52 -34.77
C LEU A 84 -1.78 -23.00 -34.83
N ALA A 85 -2.11 -22.45 -36.00
CA ALA A 85 -2.31 -21.02 -36.18
C ALA A 85 -3.52 -20.51 -35.40
N LEU A 86 -4.64 -21.24 -35.42
CA LEU A 86 -5.86 -20.87 -34.68
C LEU A 86 -5.66 -20.94 -33.17
N THR A 87 -5.11 -22.05 -32.68
CA THR A 87 -4.91 -22.25 -31.24
C THR A 87 -3.85 -21.28 -30.69
N GLY A 88 -2.72 -21.14 -31.39
CA GLY A 88 -1.66 -20.20 -31.02
C GLY A 88 -2.12 -18.74 -31.12
N GLY A 89 -2.77 -18.37 -32.22
CA GLY A 89 -3.32 -17.02 -32.41
C GLY A 89 -4.38 -16.67 -31.37
N GLY A 90 -5.30 -17.59 -31.08
CA GLY A 90 -6.32 -17.42 -30.05
C GLY A 90 -5.72 -17.21 -28.65
N ALA A 91 -4.68 -17.96 -28.30
CA ALA A 91 -3.99 -17.80 -27.02
C ALA A 91 -3.26 -16.46 -26.91
N VAL A 92 -2.66 -15.94 -28.01
CA VAL A 92 -2.05 -14.61 -28.03
C VAL A 92 -3.09 -13.52 -27.78
N VAL A 93 -4.25 -13.60 -28.45
CA VAL A 93 -5.35 -12.65 -28.25
C VAL A 93 -5.84 -12.69 -26.80
N LEU A 94 -6.05 -13.89 -26.26
CA LEU A 94 -6.48 -14.06 -24.86
C LEU A 94 -5.44 -13.50 -23.89
N ALA A 95 -4.15 -13.77 -24.10
CA ALA A 95 -3.07 -13.25 -23.27
C ALA A 95 -3.02 -11.71 -23.30
N ALA A 96 -3.23 -11.09 -24.47
CA ALA A 96 -3.27 -9.64 -24.59
C ALA A 96 -4.44 -9.03 -23.78
N VAL A 97 -5.63 -9.63 -23.83
CA VAL A 97 -6.80 -9.18 -23.03
C VAL A 97 -6.51 -9.29 -21.53
N LEU A 98 -5.96 -10.42 -21.09
CA LEU A 98 -5.60 -10.63 -19.69
C LEU A 98 -4.53 -9.64 -19.22
N LEU A 99 -3.55 -9.32 -20.06
CA LEU A 99 -2.50 -8.35 -19.73
C LEU A 99 -3.08 -6.94 -19.54
N VAL A 100 -4.01 -6.53 -20.39
CA VAL A 100 -4.70 -5.23 -20.25
C VAL A 100 -5.53 -5.20 -18.97
N ALA A 101 -6.27 -6.27 -18.68
CA ALA A 101 -7.05 -6.38 -17.44
C ALA A 101 -6.15 -6.33 -16.19
N ALA A 102 -5.04 -7.08 -16.19
CA ALA A 102 -4.07 -7.11 -15.10
C ALA A 102 -3.45 -5.73 -14.86
N ARG A 103 -3.08 -5.00 -15.93
CA ARG A 103 -2.54 -3.64 -15.83
C ARG A 103 -3.53 -2.69 -15.16
N SER A 104 -4.83 -2.81 -15.47
CA SER A 104 -5.88 -2.01 -14.82
C SER A 104 -5.93 -2.27 -13.31
N SER A 105 -5.87 -3.54 -12.90
CA SER A 105 -5.89 -3.93 -11.49
C SER A 105 -4.64 -3.48 -10.73
N ILE A 106 -3.46 -3.62 -11.33
CA ILE A 106 -2.19 -3.18 -10.72
C ILE A 106 -2.20 -1.66 -10.50
N ASN A 107 -2.63 -0.88 -11.51
CA ASN A 107 -2.69 0.58 -11.39
C ASN A 107 -3.64 1.02 -10.26
N ARG A 108 -4.77 0.35 -10.08
CA ARG A 108 -5.70 0.62 -8.96
C ARG A 108 -5.05 0.34 -7.61
N GLY A 109 -4.35 -0.78 -7.48
CA GLY A 109 -3.64 -1.14 -6.25
C GLY A 109 -2.52 -0.14 -5.91
N LEU A 110 -1.73 0.26 -6.91
CA LEU A 110 -0.67 1.26 -6.74
C LEU A 110 -1.22 2.63 -6.35
N SER A 111 -2.35 3.06 -6.93
CA SER A 111 -2.99 4.34 -6.58
C SER A 111 -3.50 4.37 -5.14
N MET A 112 -4.00 3.25 -4.61
CA MET A 112 -4.36 3.16 -3.19
C MET A 112 -3.13 3.22 -2.30
N LEU A 113 -2.05 2.54 -2.71
CA LEU A 113 -0.80 2.52 -1.95
C LEU A 113 -0.15 3.91 -1.88
N SER A 114 -0.16 4.66 -2.99
CA SER A 114 0.36 6.05 -3.00
C SER A 114 -0.45 6.95 -2.08
N GLN A 115 -1.78 6.80 -2.07
CA GLN A 115 -2.64 7.57 -1.17
C GLN A 115 -2.34 7.26 0.30
N THR A 116 -2.15 5.99 0.67
CA THR A 116 -1.74 5.62 2.04
C THR A 116 -0.37 6.18 2.42
N VAL A 117 0.58 6.23 1.48
CA VAL A 117 1.91 6.83 1.73
C VAL A 117 1.79 8.35 1.91
N ASP A 118 0.99 9.02 1.09
CA ASP A 118 0.77 10.47 1.18
C ASP A 118 0.13 10.84 2.53
N GLU A 119 -0.88 10.07 2.98
CA GLU A 119 -1.50 10.23 4.30
C GLU A 119 -0.50 10.02 5.44
N LEU A 120 0.38 9.02 5.33
CA LEU A 120 1.43 8.77 6.31
C LEU A 120 2.43 9.94 6.40
N VAL A 121 2.86 10.47 5.25
CA VAL A 121 3.77 11.63 5.19
C VAL A 121 3.12 12.87 5.78
N GLN A 122 1.85 13.14 5.44
CA GLN A 122 1.10 14.28 5.97
C GLN A 122 0.92 14.19 7.49
N ASN A 123 0.65 13.00 8.03
CA ASN A 123 0.54 12.78 9.46
C ASN A 123 1.86 13.06 10.20
N ILE A 124 2.99 12.62 9.63
CA ILE A 124 4.33 12.90 10.17
C ILE A 124 4.63 14.41 10.12
N GLU A 125 4.23 15.10 9.05
CA GLU A 125 4.48 16.53 8.90
C GLU A 125 3.61 17.39 9.83
N CYS A 126 2.34 17.01 10.04
CA CYS A 126 1.44 17.66 11.00
C CYS A 126 1.97 17.53 12.44
N LEU A 127 2.43 16.32 12.81
CA LEU A 127 3.13 16.09 14.08
C LEU A 127 4.35 17.01 14.20
N LYS A 128 5.18 17.11 13.17
CA LYS A 128 6.39 17.95 13.18
C LYS A 128 6.09 19.45 13.30
N ARG A 129 5.02 19.95 12.68
CA ARG A 129 4.61 21.36 12.76
C ARG A 129 3.95 21.69 14.10
N GLY A 130 3.09 20.83 14.63
CA GLY A 130 2.53 20.97 15.98
C GLY A 130 3.60 20.90 17.09
N LEU A 131 4.73 20.25 16.82
CA LEU A 131 5.92 20.27 17.66
C LEU A 131 6.72 21.60 17.57
N ALA A 132 6.66 22.28 16.44
CA ALA A 132 7.47 23.47 16.15
C ALA A 132 6.79 24.78 16.59
N ASP A 133 5.46 24.79 16.76
CA ASP A 133 4.72 25.99 17.14
C ASP A 133 3.91 25.77 18.45
N PRO A 134 4.48 26.13 19.63
CA PRO A 134 3.80 26.05 20.91
C PRO A 134 3.12 27.38 21.27
N HIS A 135 2.23 27.90 20.43
CA HIS A 135 1.36 29.02 20.82
C HIS A 135 0.00 28.99 20.11
N ASP A 136 -1.03 29.37 20.87
CA ASP A 136 -2.41 29.68 20.47
C ASP A 136 -3.46 28.56 20.55
N GLU A 137 -3.68 28.05 21.76
CA GLU A 137 -5.07 27.94 22.24
C GLU A 137 -5.47 29.22 22.97
N ALA A 138 -5.84 30.24 22.17
CA ALA A 138 -6.53 31.42 22.65
C ALA A 138 -8.06 31.21 22.51
N THR A 139 -8.69 30.89 23.65
CA THR A 139 -9.97 31.43 24.13
C THR A 139 -11.22 31.28 23.24
N PRO A 140 -12.26 30.55 23.71
CA PRO A 140 -13.65 30.95 23.46
C PRO A 140 -14.03 31.98 24.53
N GLN A 141 -14.32 33.20 24.08
CA GLN A 141 -15.00 34.25 24.84
C GLN A 141 -16.24 33.68 25.52
N GLY A 142 -16.39 33.92 26.82
CA GLY A 142 -17.72 33.90 27.42
C GLY A 142 -18.57 35.02 26.83
N PRO A 143 -19.88 34.83 26.65
CA PRO A 143 -20.83 35.92 26.76
C PRO A 143 -21.18 36.09 28.24
N GLY A 144 -20.96 37.29 28.76
CA GLY A 144 -21.58 37.69 30.01
C GLY A 144 -23.09 37.79 29.85
N ASP A 145 -23.80 37.52 30.94
CA ASP A 145 -25.08 38.12 31.32
C ASP A 145 -25.17 37.87 32.84
N HIS A 146 -24.94 38.91 33.64
CA HIS A 146 -25.99 39.74 34.24
C HIS A 146 -26.90 38.93 35.16
N ASP A 147 -26.62 39.03 36.47
CA ASP A 147 -27.57 39.52 37.49
C ASP A 147 -26.81 39.98 38.75
#